data_AF-A0A843EUT6-F1
#
_entry.id   AF-A0A843EUT6-F1
#
_cell.length_a   1.000
_cell.length_b   1.000
_cell.length_c   1.000
_cell.angle_alpha   90.00
_cell.angle_beta   90.00
_cell.angle_gamma   90.00
#
_symmetry.space_group_name_H-M   'P 1'
#
loop_
_entity.id
_entity.type
_entity.pdbx_description
1 polymer ?
#
loop_
_entity_poly.entity_id
_entity_poly.type
_entity_poly.pdbx_seq_one_letter_code
_entity_poly.pdbx_strand_id
1 'polypeptide(L)'
;MTSGNDSTVSVLDLMCKDRYAESNEHKRKREEYAAEARNWAQRREQYRERSKEALKEAEALRPKRDAVNEEVRQIKERRDKAHAEAQELKGKDKEAYAKAREAANAIHEELLAAVERGHKINEEMTALYEESKVDRILSQAAHRKFVEARRNADREHNEFLESRKSIRGMRDEYAGRQRHAPGQEYRC
;
A
#
# COMPACT_ATOMS: atom_id res chain seq x y z
N MET A 1 -47.28 -3.33 -39.50
CA MET A 1 -47.04 -4.57 -38.73
C MET A 1 -45.79 -5.21 -39.29
N THR A 2 -44.62 -4.89 -38.72
CA THR A 2 -43.33 -5.38 -39.20
C THR A 2 -43.11 -6.80 -38.70
N SER A 3 -43.05 -7.70 -39.68
CA SER A 3 -42.68 -9.11 -39.63
C SER A 3 -41.70 -9.47 -38.52
N GLY A 4 -42.08 -10.44 -37.70
CA GLY A 4 -41.24 -11.07 -36.69
C GLY A 4 -39.98 -11.66 -37.32
N ASN A 5 -38.84 -11.23 -36.80
CA ASN A 5 -37.60 -11.97 -36.95
C ASN A 5 -37.75 -13.26 -36.14
N ASP A 6 -38.21 -14.34 -36.78
CA ASP A 6 -38.16 -15.68 -36.22
C ASP A 6 -36.69 -16.08 -36.14
N SER A 7 -36.14 -15.95 -34.93
CA SER A 7 -34.79 -16.37 -34.57
C SER A 7 -34.72 -17.90 -34.62
N THR A 8 -34.48 -18.47 -35.81
CA THR A 8 -34.13 -19.88 -35.94
C THR A 8 -32.74 -20.09 -35.34
N VAL A 9 -32.68 -20.44 -34.06
CA VAL A 9 -31.43 -20.82 -33.41
C VAL A 9 -30.92 -22.09 -34.08
N SER A 10 -29.71 -22.05 -34.64
CA SER A 10 -29.07 -23.21 -35.25
C SER A 10 -28.95 -24.34 -34.22
N VAL A 11 -29.15 -25.59 -34.63
CA VAL A 11 -28.92 -26.78 -33.76
C VAL A 11 -27.52 -26.73 -33.16
N LEU A 12 -26.54 -26.25 -33.93
CA LEU A 12 -25.16 -26.07 -33.47
C LEU A 12 -25.03 -25.02 -32.35
N ASP A 13 -25.81 -23.94 -32.42
CA ASP A 13 -25.83 -22.91 -31.39
C ASP A 13 -26.53 -23.40 -30.11
N LEU A 14 -27.54 -24.28 -30.21
CA LEU A 14 -28.09 -24.97 -29.04
C LEU A 14 -27.06 -25.91 -28.40
N MET A 15 -26.35 -26.70 -29.22
CA MET A 15 -25.32 -27.63 -28.74
C MET A 15 -24.13 -26.92 -28.07
N CYS A 16 -23.75 -25.74 -28.56
CA CYS A 16 -22.65 -24.97 -28.01
C CYS A 16 -23.06 -24.02 -26.87
N LYS A 17 -24.36 -23.88 -26.59
CA LYS A 17 -24.91 -22.86 -25.68
C LYS A 17 -24.27 -22.89 -24.29
N ASP A 18 -24.15 -24.07 -23.70
CA ASP A 18 -23.61 -24.23 -22.35
C ASP A 18 -22.12 -23.87 -22.31
N ARG A 19 -21.36 -24.29 -23.32
CA ARG A 19 -19.94 -23.94 -23.46
C ARG A 19 -19.73 -22.44 -23.71
N TYR A 20 -20.65 -21.79 -24.42
CA TYR A 20 -20.65 -20.34 -24.55
C TYR A 20 -20.92 -19.65 -23.20
N ALA A 21 -21.84 -20.17 -22.40
CA ALA A 21 -22.10 -19.65 -21.06
C ALA A 21 -20.87 -19.80 -20.16
N GLU A 22 -20.23 -20.98 -20.12
CA GLU A 22 -18.97 -21.23 -19.40
C GLU A 22 -17.87 -20.26 -19.83
N SER A 23 -17.67 -20.10 -21.15
CA SER A 23 -16.67 -19.18 -21.71
C SER A 23 -16.93 -17.73 -21.26
N ASN A 24 -18.19 -17.28 -21.30
CA ASN A 24 -18.54 -15.93 -20.85
C ASN A 24 -18.33 -15.75 -19.33
N GLU A 25 -18.55 -16.79 -18.54
CA GLU A 25 -18.28 -16.77 -17.10
C GLU A 25 -16.79 -16.62 -16.80
N HIS A 26 -15.92 -17.40 -17.46
CA HIS A 26 -14.47 -17.27 -17.32
C HIS A 26 -13.97 -15.89 -17.75
N LYS A 27 -14.55 -15.34 -18.84
CA LYS A 27 -14.25 -13.96 -19.26
C LYS A 27 -14.62 -12.95 -18.18
N ARG A 28 -15.80 -13.08 -17.56
CA ARG A 28 -16.25 -12.18 -16.48
C ARG A 28 -15.35 -12.28 -15.25
N LYS A 29 -15.07 -13.49 -14.78
CA LYS A 29 -14.18 -13.73 -13.62
C LYS A 29 -12.77 -13.18 -13.87
N ARG A 30 -12.23 -13.34 -15.09
CA ARG A 30 -10.96 -12.74 -15.48
C ARG A 30 -10.99 -11.22 -15.34
N GLU A 31 -12.05 -10.57 -15.81
CA GLU A 31 -12.20 -9.11 -15.70
C GLU A 31 -12.29 -8.65 -14.24
N GLU A 32 -13.01 -9.39 -13.41
CA GLU A 32 -13.11 -9.15 -11.95
C GLU A 32 -11.74 -9.25 -11.27
N TYR A 33 -11.00 -10.35 -11.47
CA TYR A 33 -9.66 -10.51 -10.90
C TYR A 33 -8.64 -9.50 -11.47
N ALA A 34 -8.77 -9.12 -12.74
CA ALA A 34 -7.93 -8.08 -13.32
C ALA A 34 -8.19 -6.71 -12.71
N ALA A 35 -9.46 -6.38 -12.43
CA ALA A 35 -9.82 -5.16 -11.70
C ALA A 35 -9.28 -5.20 -10.26
N GLU A 36 -9.41 -6.33 -9.58
CA GLU A 36 -8.86 -6.52 -8.24
C GLU A 36 -7.33 -6.35 -8.23
N ALA A 37 -6.62 -6.93 -9.19
CA ALA A 37 -5.18 -6.77 -9.33
C ALA A 37 -4.79 -5.27 -9.50
N ARG A 38 -5.51 -4.52 -10.34
CA ARG A 38 -5.27 -3.08 -10.49
C ARG A 38 -5.46 -2.33 -9.18
N ASN A 39 -6.51 -2.65 -8.41
CA ASN A 39 -6.77 -2.04 -7.11
C ASN A 39 -5.65 -2.35 -6.11
N TRP A 40 -5.19 -3.60 -6.03
CA TRP A 40 -4.07 -3.96 -5.15
C TRP A 40 -2.75 -3.33 -5.59
N ALA A 41 -2.52 -3.16 -6.90
CA ALA A 41 -1.36 -2.46 -7.42
C ALA A 41 -1.38 -0.97 -7.01
N GLN A 42 -2.53 -0.30 -7.12
CA GLN A 42 -2.69 1.09 -6.67
C GLN A 42 -2.46 1.23 -5.16
N ARG A 43 -3.09 0.36 -4.35
CA ARG A 43 -2.89 0.37 -2.88
C ARG A 43 -1.44 0.13 -2.49
N ARG A 44 -0.75 -0.80 -3.15
CA ARG A 44 0.68 -1.06 -2.93
C ARG A 44 1.51 0.19 -3.16
N GLU A 45 1.22 0.92 -4.24
CA GLU A 45 1.94 2.16 -4.56
C GLU A 45 1.63 3.27 -3.55
N GLN A 46 0.37 3.43 -3.15
CA GLN A 46 0.00 4.37 -2.09
C GLN A 46 0.77 4.12 -0.79
N TYR A 47 0.80 2.88 -0.29
CA TYR A 47 1.59 2.55 0.90
C TYR A 47 3.09 2.75 0.70
N ARG A 48 3.60 2.49 -0.50
CA ARG A 48 5.00 2.71 -0.82
C ARG A 48 5.37 4.19 -0.75
N GLU A 49 4.55 5.07 -1.32
CA GLU A 49 4.79 6.50 -1.29
C GLU A 49 4.65 7.07 0.11
N ARG A 50 3.60 6.71 0.86
CA ARG A 50 3.46 7.11 2.26
C ARG A 50 4.66 6.71 3.12
N SER A 51 5.15 5.48 2.96
CA SER A 51 6.35 5.01 3.66
C SER A 51 7.60 5.85 3.35
N LYS A 52 7.76 6.28 2.09
CA LYS A 52 8.88 7.16 1.68
C LYS A 52 8.73 8.57 2.24
N GLU A 53 7.53 9.12 2.20
CA GLU A 53 7.23 10.46 2.72
C GLU A 53 7.49 10.51 4.24
N ALA A 54 6.99 9.54 5.00
CA ALA A 54 7.24 9.44 6.44
C ALA A 54 8.75 9.35 6.76
N LEU A 55 9.53 8.61 5.97
CA LEU A 55 10.99 8.55 6.14
C LEU A 55 11.67 9.88 5.84
N LYS A 56 11.24 10.56 4.76
CA LYS A 56 11.76 11.87 4.39
C LYS A 56 11.47 12.92 5.47
N GLU A 57 10.28 12.90 6.05
CA GLU A 57 9.90 13.76 7.17
C GLU A 57 10.75 13.46 8.41
N ALA A 58 10.93 12.17 8.75
CA ALA A 58 11.78 11.78 9.87
C ALA A 58 13.24 12.20 9.68
N GLU A 59 13.77 12.12 8.45
CA GLU A 59 15.10 12.62 8.11
C GLU A 59 15.21 14.14 8.23
N ALA A 60 14.17 14.89 7.86
CA ALA A 60 14.13 16.34 8.02
C ALA A 60 14.09 16.79 9.49
N LEU A 61 13.62 15.93 10.41
CA LEU A 61 13.64 16.19 11.85
C LEU A 61 15.02 15.94 12.49
N ARG A 62 15.90 15.13 11.88
CA ARG A 62 17.26 14.88 12.39
C ARG A 62 18.06 16.16 12.67
N PRO A 63 18.23 17.11 11.73
CA PRO A 63 19.00 18.32 12.01
C PRO A 63 18.35 19.18 13.10
N LYS A 64 17.03 19.18 13.22
CA LYS A 64 16.32 19.90 14.30
C LYS A 64 16.62 19.28 15.66
N ARG A 65 16.57 17.95 15.75
CA ARG A 65 16.93 17.20 16.96
C ARG A 65 18.38 17.48 17.34
N ASP A 66 19.29 17.44 16.38
CA ASP A 66 20.73 17.64 16.62
C ASP A 66 21.03 19.07 17.08
N ALA A 67 20.34 20.07 16.52
CA ALA A 67 20.43 21.45 16.97
C ALA A 67 19.93 21.62 18.42
N VAL A 68 18.80 21.01 18.78
CA VAL A 68 18.29 21.05 20.16
C VAL A 68 19.20 20.30 21.12
N ASN A 69 19.79 19.18 20.71
CA ASN A 69 20.75 18.45 21.54
C ASN A 69 22.01 19.28 21.85
N GLU A 70 22.49 20.04 20.86
CA GLU A 70 23.61 20.95 21.03
C GLU A 70 23.23 22.14 21.93
N GLU A 71 22.03 22.71 21.78
CA GLU A 71 21.49 23.73 22.68
C GLU A 71 21.42 23.22 24.13
N VAL A 72 20.87 22.02 24.35
CA VAL A 72 20.81 21.37 25.67
C VAL A 72 22.20 21.20 26.27
N ARG A 73 23.21 20.85 25.46
CA ARG A 73 24.60 20.75 25.92
C ARG A 73 25.13 22.11 26.37
N GLN A 74 24.94 23.16 25.57
CA GLN A 74 25.41 24.51 25.89
C GLN A 74 24.73 25.08 27.15
N ILE A 75 23.42 24.83 27.31
CA ILE A 75 22.67 25.24 28.51
C ILE A 75 23.17 24.48 29.74
N LYS A 76 23.46 23.17 29.64
CA LYS A 76 24.06 22.40 30.75
C LYS A 76 25.40 22.99 31.17
N GLU A 77 26.27 23.31 30.21
CA GLU A 77 27.57 23.94 30.51
C GLU A 77 27.41 25.31 31.19
N ARG A 78 26.46 26.14 30.74
CA ARG A 78 26.13 27.43 31.39
C ARG A 78 25.59 27.23 32.81
N ARG A 79 24.68 26.27 33.00
CA ARG A 79 24.09 25.93 34.31
C ARG A 79 25.17 25.46 35.28
N ASP A 80 26.08 24.61 34.82
CA ASP A 80 27.12 24.04 35.66
C ASP A 80 28.13 25.10 36.10
N LYS A 81 28.48 26.06 35.21
CA LYS A 81 29.27 27.25 35.57
C LYS A 81 28.55 28.11 36.62
N ALA A 82 27.28 28.44 36.40
CA ALA A 82 26.49 29.23 37.35
C ALA A 82 26.35 28.54 38.72
N HIS A 83 26.19 27.22 38.74
CA HIS A 83 26.19 26.45 39.98
C HIS A 83 27.56 26.47 40.67
N ALA A 84 28.67 26.34 39.94
CA ALA A 84 30.01 26.40 40.51
C ALA A 84 30.27 27.79 41.15
N GLU A 85 29.93 28.87 40.45
CA GLU A 85 30.02 30.24 40.96
C GLU A 85 29.17 30.44 42.21
N ALA A 86 27.94 29.93 42.22
CA ALA A 86 27.08 29.97 43.40
C ALA A 86 27.71 29.21 44.58
N GLN A 87 28.28 28.03 44.37
CA GLN A 87 28.94 27.29 45.46
C GLN A 87 30.16 28.03 46.01
N GLU A 88 30.93 28.72 45.17
CA GLU A 88 32.09 29.51 45.62
C GLU A 88 31.71 30.71 46.50
N LEU A 89 30.54 31.31 46.27
CA LEU A 89 30.01 32.43 47.05
C LEU A 89 29.33 31.98 48.36
N LYS A 90 29.03 30.68 48.47
CA LYS A 90 28.31 30.10 49.60
C LYS A 90 29.08 30.31 50.90
N GLY A 91 28.51 31.11 51.80
CA GLY A 91 29.10 31.41 53.11
C GLY A 91 30.10 32.58 53.11
N LYS A 92 30.51 33.10 51.94
CA LYS A 92 31.34 34.31 51.82
C LYS A 92 30.46 35.57 51.73
N ASP A 93 29.44 35.53 50.87
CA ASP A 93 28.51 36.63 50.67
C ASP A 93 27.10 36.07 50.42
N LYS A 94 26.17 36.36 51.35
CA LYS A 94 24.80 35.85 51.28
C LYS A 94 23.99 36.46 50.14
N GLU A 95 24.19 37.73 49.82
CA GLU A 95 23.43 38.42 48.78
C GLU A 95 23.92 38.00 47.39
N ALA A 96 25.24 37.94 47.19
CA ALA A 96 25.82 37.43 45.95
C ALA A 96 25.47 35.96 45.71
N TYR A 97 25.48 35.13 46.76
CA TYR A 97 25.02 33.74 46.69
C TYR A 97 23.56 33.61 46.24
N ALA A 98 22.66 34.43 46.79
CA ALA A 98 21.25 34.40 46.43
C ALA A 98 21.04 34.73 44.94
N LYS A 99 21.72 35.77 44.44
CA LYS A 99 21.69 36.17 43.02
C LYS A 99 22.23 35.08 42.09
N ALA A 100 23.39 34.48 42.43
CA ALA A 100 23.98 33.41 41.65
C ALA A 100 23.10 32.16 41.61
N ARG A 101 22.44 31.83 42.73
CA ARG A 101 21.47 30.72 42.80
C ARG A 101 20.23 30.98 41.96
N GLU A 102 19.69 32.20 41.98
CA GLU A 102 18.55 32.58 41.15
C GLU A 102 18.89 32.48 39.66
N ALA A 103 20.07 32.98 39.25
CA ALA A 103 20.56 32.84 37.88
C ALA A 103 20.71 31.36 37.46
N ALA A 104 21.26 30.51 38.33
CA ALA A 104 21.37 29.07 38.06
C ALA A 104 20.00 28.39 37.91
N ASN A 105 19.02 28.76 38.73
CA ASN A 105 17.65 28.26 38.61
C ASN A 105 16.99 28.71 37.29
N ALA A 106 17.19 29.95 36.87
CA ALA A 106 16.67 30.44 35.59
C ALA A 106 17.24 29.64 34.39
N ILE A 107 18.53 29.31 34.43
CA ILE A 107 19.16 28.45 33.40
C ILE A 107 18.65 27.01 33.51
N HIS A 108 18.31 26.52 34.70
CA HIS A 108 17.68 25.20 34.87
C HIS A 108 16.30 25.14 34.19
N GLU A 109 15.47 26.18 34.34
CA GLU A 109 14.19 26.25 33.64
C GLU A 109 14.38 26.30 32.10
N GLU A 110 15.37 27.07 31.63
CA GLU A 110 15.78 27.10 30.21
C GLU A 110 16.15 25.68 29.71
N LEU A 111 16.90 24.93 30.52
CA LEU A 111 17.29 23.55 30.22
C LEU A 111 16.09 22.62 30.12
N LEU A 112 15.14 22.70 31.06
CA LEU A 112 13.94 21.87 31.06
C LEU A 112 13.12 22.11 29.78
N ALA A 113 12.94 23.37 29.39
CA ALA A 113 12.24 23.71 28.15
C ALA A 113 12.96 23.17 26.90
N ALA A 114 14.29 23.27 26.84
CA ALA A 114 15.06 22.73 25.72
C ALA A 114 14.99 21.18 25.65
N VAL A 115 15.07 20.51 26.81
CA VAL A 115 14.92 19.05 26.92
C VAL A 115 13.54 18.59 26.47
N GLU A 116 12.47 19.29 26.88
CA GLU A 116 11.11 18.97 26.44
C GLU A 116 10.96 19.10 24.92
N ARG A 117 11.53 20.15 24.31
CA ARG A 117 11.57 20.28 22.83
C ARG A 117 12.30 19.11 22.17
N GLY A 118 13.43 18.68 22.75
CA GLY A 118 14.18 17.54 22.25
C GLY A 118 13.38 16.24 22.30
N HIS A 119 12.65 16.01 23.41
CA HIS A 119 11.76 14.87 23.57
C HIS A 119 10.63 14.88 22.53
N LYS A 120 9.95 16.02 22.34
CA LYS A 120 8.88 16.15 21.33
C LYS A 120 9.36 15.79 19.92
N ILE A 121 10.52 16.31 19.51
CA ILE A 121 11.09 15.96 18.19
C ILE A 121 11.39 14.46 18.10
N ASN A 122 11.91 13.85 19.17
CA ASN A 122 12.22 12.41 19.17
C ASN A 122 10.94 11.54 19.14
N GLU A 123 9.88 11.95 19.83
CA GLU A 123 8.57 11.31 19.78
C GLU A 123 7.97 11.39 18.37
N GLU A 124 7.98 12.57 17.75
CA GLU A 124 7.54 12.78 16.36
C GLU A 124 8.33 11.88 15.38
N MET A 125 9.66 11.87 15.51
CA MET A 125 10.51 10.99 14.69
C MET A 125 10.17 9.52 14.87
N THR A 126 9.94 9.07 16.12
CA THR A 126 9.59 7.69 16.43
C THR A 126 8.26 7.30 15.80
N ALA A 127 7.25 8.18 15.89
CA ALA A 127 5.95 7.97 15.28
C ALA A 127 6.05 7.79 13.75
N LEU A 128 6.83 8.65 13.08
CA LEU A 128 7.05 8.56 11.63
C LEU A 128 7.77 7.26 11.22
N TYR A 129 8.74 6.79 12.00
CA TYR A 129 9.39 5.51 11.73
C TYR A 129 8.42 4.33 11.89
N GLU A 130 7.57 4.34 12.92
CA GLU A 130 6.55 3.30 13.10
C GLU A 130 5.51 3.33 11.99
N GLU A 131 5.03 4.51 11.57
CA GLU A 131 4.14 4.65 10.42
C GLU A 131 4.76 4.06 9.16
N SER A 132 6.01 4.41 8.86
CA SER A 132 6.72 3.87 7.70
C SER A 132 6.86 2.35 7.76
N LYS A 133 7.11 1.76 8.93
CA LYS A 133 7.14 0.29 9.11
C LYS A 133 5.79 -0.34 8.80
N VAL A 134 4.70 0.23 9.34
CA VAL A 134 3.33 -0.25 9.07
C VAL A 134 3.04 -0.21 7.58
N ASP A 135 3.33 0.91 6.91
CA ASP A 135 3.09 1.05 5.48
C ASP A 135 3.93 0.08 4.64
N ARG A 136 5.16 -0.24 5.05
CA ARG A 136 5.97 -1.30 4.39
C ARG A 136 5.30 -2.67 4.50
N ILE A 137 4.76 -3.01 5.67
CA ILE A 137 4.02 -4.27 5.88
C ILE A 137 2.76 -4.30 5.00
N LEU A 138 2.00 -3.20 4.97
CA LEU A 138 0.80 -3.07 4.15
C LEU A 138 1.11 -3.15 2.65
N SER A 139 2.20 -2.53 2.19
CA SER A 139 2.66 -2.60 0.81
C SER A 139 3.01 -4.04 0.41
N GLN A 140 3.71 -4.78 1.28
CA GLN A 140 4.01 -6.21 1.04
C GLN A 140 2.75 -7.07 1.03
N ALA A 141 1.80 -6.81 1.93
CA ALA A 141 0.51 -7.50 1.94
C ALA A 141 -0.29 -7.22 0.65
N ALA A 142 -0.35 -5.97 0.20
CA ALA A 142 -0.99 -5.59 -1.05
C ALA A 142 -0.29 -6.23 -2.27
N HIS A 143 1.04 -6.31 -2.25
CA HIS A 143 1.78 -7.01 -3.31
C HIS A 143 1.43 -8.51 -3.38
N ARG A 144 1.32 -9.20 -2.24
CA ARG A 144 0.90 -10.61 -2.21
C ARG A 144 -0.48 -10.80 -2.84
N LYS A 145 -1.45 -9.97 -2.47
CA LYS A 145 -2.81 -10.01 -3.03
C LYS A 145 -2.85 -9.66 -4.52
N PHE A 146 -2.05 -8.69 -4.96
CA PHE A 146 -1.88 -8.38 -6.37
C PHE A 146 -1.40 -9.59 -7.17
N VAL A 147 -0.37 -10.30 -6.68
CA VAL A 147 0.17 -11.49 -7.35
C VAL A 147 -0.87 -12.60 -7.42
N GLU A 148 -1.63 -12.81 -6.34
CA GLU A 148 -2.72 -13.78 -6.29
C GLU A 148 -3.84 -13.45 -7.29
N ALA A 149 -4.35 -12.22 -7.28
CA ALA A 149 -5.37 -11.77 -8.23
C ALA A 149 -4.88 -11.90 -9.69
N ARG A 150 -3.61 -11.60 -9.96
CA ARG A 150 -3.03 -11.78 -11.29
C ARG A 150 -2.99 -13.26 -11.70
N ARG A 151 -2.57 -14.16 -10.80
CA ARG A 151 -2.57 -15.60 -11.05
C ARG A 151 -3.98 -16.14 -11.31
N ASN A 152 -4.98 -15.66 -10.58
CA ASN A 152 -6.37 -16.06 -10.79
C ASN A 152 -6.91 -15.54 -12.13
N ALA A 153 -6.61 -14.28 -12.48
CA ALA A 153 -6.96 -13.73 -13.80
C ALA A 153 -6.33 -14.52 -14.95
N ASP A 154 -5.06 -14.93 -14.81
CA ASP A 154 -4.35 -15.75 -15.80
C ASP A 154 -4.97 -17.16 -15.91
N ARG A 155 -5.38 -17.76 -14.78
CA ARG A 155 -6.09 -19.05 -14.78
C ARG A 155 -7.40 -18.96 -15.54
N GLU A 156 -8.27 -18.01 -15.19
CA GLU A 156 -9.57 -17.82 -15.86
C GLU A 156 -9.39 -17.45 -17.34
N HIS A 157 -8.30 -16.76 -17.69
CA HIS A 157 -7.97 -16.51 -19.09
C HIS A 157 -7.66 -17.80 -19.85
N ASN A 158 -6.89 -18.72 -19.26
CA ASN A 158 -6.57 -20.01 -19.88
C ASN A 158 -7.82 -20.87 -20.05
N GLU A 159 -8.65 -20.98 -19.01
CA GLU A 159 -9.94 -21.69 -19.06
C GLU A 159 -10.85 -21.12 -20.17
N PHE A 160 -10.95 -19.79 -20.27
CA PHE A 160 -11.68 -19.13 -21.35
C PHE A 160 -11.17 -19.53 -22.75
N LEU A 161 -9.84 -19.58 -22.93
CA LEU A 161 -9.24 -19.99 -24.20
C LEU A 161 -9.54 -21.47 -24.51
N GLU A 162 -9.54 -22.34 -23.50
CA GLU A 162 -9.89 -23.75 -23.64
C GLU A 162 -11.36 -23.93 -24.03
N SER A 163 -12.30 -23.24 -23.36
CA SER A 163 -13.72 -23.27 -23.75
C SER A 163 -13.90 -22.81 -25.20
N ARG A 164 -13.19 -21.75 -25.63
CA ARG A 164 -13.24 -21.26 -27.02
C ARG A 164 -12.68 -22.26 -28.02
N LYS A 165 -11.60 -22.97 -27.68
CA LYS A 165 -11.05 -24.05 -28.51
C LYS A 165 -12.04 -25.20 -28.63
N SER A 166 -12.68 -25.60 -27.52
CA SER A 166 -13.69 -26.66 -27.51
C SER A 166 -14.90 -26.30 -28.40
N ILE A 167 -15.43 -25.08 -28.28
CA ILE A 167 -16.52 -24.58 -29.14
C ILE A 167 -16.13 -24.66 -30.62
N ARG A 168 -14.90 -24.24 -30.96
CA ARG A 168 -14.41 -24.34 -32.34
C ARG A 168 -14.38 -25.79 -32.83
N GLY A 169 -13.83 -26.71 -32.02
CA GLY A 169 -13.81 -28.13 -32.33
C GLY A 169 -15.21 -28.71 -32.57
N MET A 170 -16.18 -28.40 -31.71
CA MET A 170 -17.58 -28.84 -31.88
C MET A 170 -18.20 -28.30 -33.17
N ARG A 171 -17.89 -27.05 -33.54
CA ARG A 171 -18.34 -26.45 -34.81
C ARG A 171 -17.73 -27.14 -36.02
N ASP A 172 -16.43 -27.44 -35.97
CA ASP A 172 -15.72 -28.13 -37.05
C ASP A 172 -16.23 -29.57 -37.22
N GLU A 173 -16.46 -30.29 -36.12
CA GLU A 173 -17.06 -31.64 -36.12
C GLU A 173 -18.47 -31.64 -36.69
N TYR A 174 -19.33 -30.71 -36.26
CA TYR A 174 -20.70 -30.59 -36.78
C TYR A 174 -20.70 -30.30 -38.28
N ALA A 175 -19.86 -29.37 -38.74
CA ALA A 175 -19.70 -29.07 -40.16
C ALA A 175 -19.11 -30.26 -40.95
N GLY A 176 -18.25 -31.07 -40.33
CA GLY A 176 -17.77 -32.33 -40.89
C GLY A 176 -18.89 -33.35 -41.11
N ARG A 177 -19.75 -33.55 -40.11
CA ARG A 177 -20.91 -34.45 -40.19
C ARG A 177 -21.93 -34.00 -41.23
N GLN A 178 -22.22 -32.71 -41.31
CA GLN A 178 -23.11 -32.15 -42.34
C GLN A 178 -22.58 -32.37 -43.78
N ARG A 179 -21.26 -32.38 -43.97
CA ARG A 179 -20.62 -32.68 -45.27
C ARG A 179 -20.62 -34.17 -45.63
N HIS A 180 -20.75 -35.05 -44.64
CA HIS A 180 -20.74 -36.51 -44.80
C HIS A 180 -22.14 -37.15 -44.77
N ALA A 181 -23.21 -36.37 -44.65
CA ALA A 181 -24.57 -36.89 -44.79
C ALA A 181 -24.81 -37.28 -46.28
N PRO A 182 -24.88 -38.59 -46.61
CA PRO A 182 -25.15 -39.00 -47.98
C PRO A 182 -26.58 -38.63 -48.34
N GLY A 183 -26.76 -38.11 -49.56
CA GLY A 183 -28.08 -37.83 -50.12
C GLY A 183 -28.97 -39.06 -50.06
N GLN A 184 -30.24 -38.83 -49.75
CA GLN A 184 -31.29 -39.76 -50.08
C GLN A 184 -31.23 -40.08 -51.59
N GLU A 185 -30.97 -41.33 -51.93
CA GLU A 185 -31.57 -41.94 -53.11
C GLU A 185 -32.40 -43.13 -52.63
N TYR A 186 -33.67 -42.87 -52.29
CA TYR A 186 -34.69 -43.89 -52.50
C TYR A 186 -34.96 -43.91 -54.00
N ARG A 187 -34.28 -44.81 -54.70
CA ARG A 187 -34.66 -45.24 -56.04
C ARG A 187 -35.05 -46.72 -56.00
N CYS A 188 -36.31 -46.93 -56.39
CA CYS A 188 -37.08 -48.15 -56.58
C CYS A 188 -37.52 -48.89 -55.31
#